data_AF-A0A538RFS4-F1
#
_entry.id   AF-A0A538RFS4-F1
#
_cell.length_a   1.000
_cell.length_b   1.000
_cell.length_c   1.000
_cell.angle_alpha   90.00
_cell.angle_beta   90.00
_cell.angle_gamma   90.00
#
_symmetry.space_group_name_H-M   'P 1'
#
loop_
_entity.id
_entity.type
_entity.pdbx_description
1 polymer ?
#
loop_
_entity_poly.entity_id
_entity_poly.type
_entity_poly.pdbx_seq_one_letter_code
_entity_poly.pdbx_strand_id
1 'polypeptide(L)'
;MLYNLLNYVPRPQPHSIWTSSWAYEGWQGLVYQRPYPKSRFSQDTLAEYAGYAVDGVPLFPTVGIDHSFYQPASTRQLAHYAEQVPEHFRFCSKVWEENTIPACPNLPRYGAKAGKPNPRLLDTGAFRDLVWAPAPRTQAPSARLQAVLTNLTGCLRFVNARRSRGPMCSGDAPSSRAPHACCTR
;
A
#
# COMPACT_ATOMS: atom_id res chain seq x y z
N MET A 1 16.67 1.75 24.06
CA MET A 1 16.23 0.49 23.40
C MET A 1 15.07 0.83 22.46
N LEU A 2 15.32 1.12 21.18
CA LEU A 2 14.27 1.60 20.28
C LEU A 2 14.55 1.26 18.82
N TYR A 3 14.77 -0.02 18.51
CA TYR A 3 14.76 -0.54 17.13
C TYR A 3 14.42 -2.03 17.14
N ASN A 4 13.13 -2.38 17.01
CA ASN A 4 12.67 -3.65 16.42
C ASN A 4 11.13 -3.75 16.43
N LEU A 5 10.47 -2.90 15.64
CA LEU A 5 9.05 -3.07 15.27
C LEU A 5 8.89 -3.17 13.74
N LEU A 6 9.85 -3.80 13.08
CA LEU A 6 9.56 -4.43 11.79
C LEU A 6 8.80 -5.72 12.12
N ASN A 7 7.49 -5.58 12.11
CA ASN A 7 6.50 -6.61 12.43
C ASN A 7 6.87 -7.96 11.78
N TYR A 8 6.88 -9.00 12.61
CA TYR A 8 7.02 -10.40 12.21
C TYR A 8 5.89 -10.76 11.24
N VAL A 9 6.19 -10.81 9.95
CA VAL A 9 5.33 -11.36 8.91
C VAL A 9 5.58 -12.86 8.88
N PRO A 10 4.66 -13.72 9.36
CA PRO A 10 4.79 -15.15 9.10
C PRO A 10 4.82 -15.34 7.59
N ARG A 11 5.90 -15.96 7.10
CA ARG A 11 6.11 -16.18 5.67
C ARG A 11 4.97 -17.06 5.15
N PRO A 12 4.30 -16.69 4.04
CA PRO A 12 3.31 -17.57 3.42
C PRO A 12 3.95 -18.94 3.18
N GLN A 13 3.15 -20.01 3.32
CA GLN A 13 3.63 -21.33 2.94
C GLN A 13 4.03 -21.29 1.45
N PRO A 14 5.01 -22.09 0.99
CA PRO A 14 5.61 -21.97 -0.34
C PRO A 14 4.64 -22.10 -1.54
N HIS A 15 3.35 -22.36 -1.30
CA HIS A 15 2.30 -22.53 -2.31
C HIS A 15 1.11 -21.57 -2.16
N SER A 16 1.20 -20.54 -1.29
CA SER A 16 0.11 -19.57 -1.12
C SER A 16 0.14 -18.50 -2.21
N ILE A 17 -1.04 -18.13 -2.74
CA ILE A 17 -1.20 -17.03 -3.69
C ILE A 17 -2.20 -16.01 -3.15
N TRP A 18 -2.23 -14.81 -3.72
CA TRP A 18 -3.20 -13.78 -3.39
C TRP A 18 -3.61 -13.01 -4.64
N THR A 19 -4.77 -12.37 -4.58
CA THR A 19 -5.31 -11.56 -5.68
C THR A 19 -5.47 -10.10 -5.28
N SER A 20 -5.53 -9.21 -6.27
CA SER A 20 -5.66 -7.76 -6.05
C SER A 20 -7.05 -7.34 -5.54
N SER A 21 -8.04 -8.21 -5.70
CA SER A 21 -9.41 -8.13 -5.18
C SER A 21 -9.92 -9.55 -4.95
N TRP A 22 -11.08 -9.72 -4.32
CA TRP A 22 -11.78 -11.01 -4.27
C TRP A 22 -13.00 -11.06 -5.21
N ALA A 23 -13.62 -9.92 -5.53
CA ALA A 23 -14.94 -9.86 -6.14
C ALA A 23 -14.95 -10.17 -7.67
N TYR A 24 -14.49 -11.35 -8.07
CA TYR A 24 -14.52 -11.84 -9.44
C TYR A 24 -15.76 -12.70 -9.70
N GLU A 25 -16.77 -12.15 -10.38
CA GLU A 25 -18.02 -12.89 -10.69
C GLU A 25 -17.79 -14.21 -11.45
N GLY A 26 -16.73 -14.29 -12.26
CA GLY A 26 -16.36 -15.50 -13.02
C GLY A 26 -15.90 -16.68 -12.16
N TRP A 27 -15.76 -16.51 -10.84
CA TRP A 27 -15.40 -17.60 -9.92
C TRP A 27 -16.63 -18.29 -9.29
N GLN A 28 -17.84 -17.91 -9.69
CA GLN A 28 -19.06 -18.65 -9.36
C GLN A 28 -18.98 -20.10 -9.82
N GLY A 29 -19.31 -21.05 -8.94
CA GLY A 29 -19.17 -22.48 -9.16
C GLY A 29 -17.73 -23.02 -9.03
N LEU A 30 -16.75 -22.15 -8.76
CA LEU A 30 -15.35 -22.52 -8.54
C LEU A 30 -14.94 -22.23 -7.10
N VAL A 31 -14.72 -20.94 -6.78
CA VAL A 31 -14.43 -20.48 -5.42
C VAL A 31 -15.74 -20.19 -4.69
N TYR A 32 -16.72 -19.62 -5.40
CA TYR A 32 -18.00 -19.22 -4.82
C TYR A 32 -19.07 -20.28 -5.09
N GLN A 33 -19.47 -20.98 -4.04
CA GLN A 33 -20.39 -22.10 -4.11
C GLN A 33 -21.84 -21.68 -3.87
N ARG A 34 -22.06 -20.51 -3.25
CA ARG A 34 -23.40 -19.94 -3.02
C ARG A 34 -23.80 -18.98 -4.14
N PRO A 35 -25.10 -18.87 -4.48
CA PRO A 35 -25.58 -17.83 -5.37
C PRO A 35 -25.50 -16.46 -4.68
N TYR A 36 -24.94 -15.48 -5.38
CA TYR A 36 -24.79 -14.11 -4.88
C TYR A 36 -25.39 -13.09 -5.85
N PRO A 37 -26.18 -12.11 -5.39
CA PRO A 37 -26.66 -11.04 -6.23
C PRO A 37 -25.51 -10.09 -6.59
N LYS A 38 -25.48 -9.62 -7.85
CA LYS A 38 -24.41 -8.71 -8.34
C LYS A 38 -24.23 -7.46 -7.47
N SER A 39 -25.33 -6.91 -6.95
CA SER A 39 -25.31 -5.70 -6.12
C SER A 39 -24.58 -5.86 -4.80
N ARG A 40 -24.47 -7.08 -4.28
CA ARG A 40 -23.80 -7.38 -3.01
C ARG A 40 -22.63 -8.35 -3.14
N PHE A 41 -22.24 -8.68 -4.37
CA PHE A 41 -21.26 -9.74 -4.64
C PHE A 41 -19.97 -9.52 -3.87
N SER A 42 -19.41 -8.31 -3.90
CA SER A 42 -18.19 -7.99 -3.16
C SER A 42 -18.37 -8.05 -1.64
N GLN A 43 -19.52 -7.67 -1.10
CA GLN A 43 -19.74 -7.70 0.35
C GLN A 43 -19.93 -9.12 0.87
N ASP A 44 -20.62 -9.97 0.11
CA ASP A 44 -21.11 -11.26 0.60
C ASP A 44 -20.17 -12.45 0.28
N THR A 45 -19.22 -12.28 -0.65
CA THR A 45 -18.30 -13.37 -1.09
C THR A 45 -16.97 -13.43 -0.33
N LEU A 46 -16.63 -12.41 0.47
CA LEU A 46 -15.32 -12.31 1.13
C LEU A 46 -15.06 -13.50 2.08
N ALA A 47 -16.09 -13.94 2.82
CA ALA A 47 -15.97 -15.09 3.71
C ALA A 47 -15.63 -16.40 2.97
N GLU A 48 -16.23 -16.64 1.79
CA GLU A 48 -15.90 -17.83 0.98
C GLU A 48 -14.51 -17.74 0.35
N TYR A 49 -14.12 -16.55 -0.12
CA TYR A 49 -12.76 -16.31 -0.60
C TYR A 49 -11.73 -16.65 0.48
N ALA A 50 -11.93 -16.13 1.70
CA ALA A 50 -11.01 -16.31 2.81
C ALA A 50 -11.00 -17.73 3.38
N GLY A 51 -12.10 -18.46 3.22
CA GLY A 51 -12.21 -19.87 3.59
C GLY A 51 -11.74 -20.86 2.52
N TYR A 52 -11.38 -20.39 1.32
CA TYR A 52 -11.02 -21.27 0.21
C TYR A 52 -9.70 -22.00 0.48
N ALA A 53 -9.78 -23.33 0.48
CA ALA A 53 -8.67 -24.22 0.79
C ALA A 53 -8.59 -25.37 -0.22
N VAL A 54 -7.36 -25.81 -0.49
CA VAL A 54 -7.05 -27.00 -1.30
C VAL A 54 -6.35 -27.99 -0.38
N ASP A 55 -6.85 -29.22 -0.29
CA ASP A 55 -6.35 -30.27 0.61
C ASP A 55 -6.23 -29.83 2.08
N GLY A 56 -7.17 -28.97 2.53
CA GLY A 56 -7.21 -28.43 3.88
C GLY A 56 -6.24 -27.28 4.15
N VAL A 57 -5.50 -26.83 3.13
CA VAL A 57 -4.56 -25.69 3.23
C VAL A 57 -5.19 -24.43 2.63
N PRO A 58 -5.26 -23.30 3.36
CA PRO A 58 -5.77 -22.04 2.82
C PRO A 58 -4.96 -21.59 1.60
N LEU A 59 -5.65 -21.38 0.47
CA LEU A 59 -4.99 -20.96 -0.77
C LEU A 59 -4.71 -19.45 -0.78
N PHE A 60 -5.67 -18.67 -0.26
CA PHE A 60 -5.63 -17.21 -0.25
C PHE A 60 -5.53 -16.65 1.18
N PRO A 61 -4.34 -16.65 1.81
CA PRO A 61 -4.19 -16.08 3.17
C PRO A 61 -4.22 -14.54 3.16
N THR A 62 -4.24 -13.90 1.99
CA THR A 62 -4.20 -12.44 1.85
C THR A 62 -5.02 -11.99 0.65
N VAL A 63 -5.64 -10.81 0.73
CA VAL A 63 -6.29 -10.17 -0.42
C VAL A 63 -5.99 -8.67 -0.52
N GLY A 64 -5.97 -8.16 -1.74
CA GLY A 64 -5.95 -6.73 -2.02
C GLY A 64 -7.33 -6.07 -1.84
N ILE A 65 -7.35 -4.84 -1.33
CA ILE A 65 -8.53 -3.96 -1.32
C ILE A 65 -8.41 -3.01 -2.50
N ASP A 66 -8.84 -3.43 -3.68
CA ASP A 66 -8.60 -2.66 -4.92
C ASP A 66 -9.27 -1.28 -4.93
N HIS A 67 -10.51 -1.20 -4.45
CA HIS A 67 -11.31 0.03 -4.47
C HIS A 67 -10.66 1.18 -3.66
N SER A 68 -9.79 0.84 -2.70
CA SER A 68 -9.07 1.81 -1.88
C SER A 68 -8.17 2.75 -2.69
N PHE A 69 -7.81 2.35 -3.91
CA PHE A 69 -7.09 3.21 -4.85
C PHE A 69 -7.93 4.43 -5.25
N TYR A 70 -9.23 4.28 -5.47
CA TYR A 70 -10.09 5.39 -5.89
C TYR A 70 -10.59 6.20 -4.70
N GLN A 71 -10.89 5.51 -3.60
CA GLN A 71 -11.40 6.12 -2.38
C GLN A 71 -10.92 5.35 -1.17
N PRO A 72 -10.31 5.99 -0.16
CA PRO A 72 -9.84 5.28 1.03
C PRO A 72 -10.99 4.52 1.72
N ALA A 73 -10.69 3.30 2.17
CA ALA A 73 -11.65 2.51 2.91
C ALA A 73 -11.91 3.14 4.29
N SER A 74 -13.17 3.30 4.66
CA SER A 74 -13.54 3.78 5.99
C SER A 74 -13.23 2.74 7.07
N THR A 75 -13.07 3.19 8.32
CA THR A 75 -12.88 2.31 9.47
C THR A 75 -14.01 1.28 9.60
N ARG A 76 -15.26 1.68 9.32
CA ARG A 76 -16.42 0.77 9.34
C ARG A 76 -16.34 -0.32 8.28
N GLN A 77 -15.91 0.01 7.06
CA GLN A 77 -15.72 -0.99 6.01
C GLN A 77 -14.60 -1.98 6.38
N LEU A 78 -13.48 -1.48 6.88
CA LEU A 78 -12.36 -2.33 7.29
C LEU A 78 -12.72 -3.25 8.46
N ALA A 79 -13.45 -2.74 9.45
CA ALA A 79 -13.98 -3.55 10.56
C ALA A 79 -14.94 -4.64 10.05
N HIS A 80 -15.85 -4.27 9.15
CA HIS A 80 -16.78 -5.23 8.55
C HIS A 80 -16.07 -6.32 7.74
N TYR A 81 -14.99 -6.01 7.03
CA TYR A 81 -14.17 -7.03 6.35
C TYR A 81 -13.46 -7.95 7.34
N ALA A 82 -12.95 -7.40 8.44
CA ALA A 82 -12.27 -8.15 9.49
C ALA A 82 -13.16 -9.18 10.18
N GLU A 83 -14.45 -8.88 10.33
CA GLU A 83 -15.47 -9.77 10.92
C GLU A 83 -15.76 -11.01 10.05
N GLN A 84 -15.44 -10.97 8.76
CA GLN A 84 -15.80 -12.03 7.81
C GLN A 84 -14.70 -13.08 7.60
N VAL A 85 -13.48 -12.82 8.08
CA VAL A 85 -12.29 -13.60 7.71
C VAL A 85 -11.63 -14.27 8.91
N PRO A 86 -10.93 -15.41 8.71
CA PRO A 86 -10.20 -16.09 9.78
C PRO A 86 -9.09 -15.24 10.40
N GLU A 87 -8.62 -15.66 11.59
CA GLU A 87 -7.65 -14.88 12.36
C GLU A 87 -6.28 -14.67 11.67
N HIS A 88 -5.91 -15.57 10.78
CA HIS A 88 -4.65 -15.49 10.05
C HIS A 88 -4.76 -14.70 8.75
N PHE A 89 -5.97 -14.34 8.31
CA PHE A 89 -6.19 -13.67 7.04
C PHE A 89 -5.70 -12.23 7.07
N ARG A 90 -5.22 -11.73 5.95
CA ARG A 90 -4.59 -10.40 5.85
C ARG A 90 -5.17 -9.58 4.71
N PHE A 91 -5.17 -8.28 4.91
CA PHE A 91 -5.59 -7.32 3.90
C PHE A 91 -4.42 -6.45 3.47
N CYS A 92 -4.41 -6.13 2.18
CA CYS A 92 -3.46 -5.22 1.56
C CYS A 92 -4.21 -4.09 0.85
N SER A 93 -4.16 -2.87 1.40
CA SER A 93 -4.84 -1.71 0.78
C SER A 93 -4.01 -1.21 -0.39
N LYS A 94 -4.63 -0.77 -1.48
CA LYS A 94 -3.95 0.14 -2.40
C LYS A 94 -3.80 1.50 -1.74
N VAL A 95 -2.73 2.22 -2.08
CA VAL A 95 -2.61 3.63 -1.72
C VAL A 95 -3.64 4.40 -2.53
N TRP A 96 -4.30 5.37 -1.90
CA TRP A 96 -5.20 6.28 -2.58
C TRP A 96 -4.52 7.01 -3.73
N GLU A 97 -5.21 7.14 -4.86
CA GLU A 97 -4.68 7.71 -6.08
C GLU A 97 -4.25 9.16 -5.89
N GLU A 98 -4.95 9.94 -5.06
CA GLU A 98 -4.54 11.32 -4.73
C GLU A 98 -3.17 11.40 -4.03
N ASN A 99 -2.63 10.31 -3.49
CA ASN A 99 -1.26 10.27 -2.96
C ASN A 99 -0.21 9.76 -3.96
N THR A 100 -0.62 9.10 -5.06
CA THR A 100 0.30 8.32 -5.91
C THR A 100 0.35 8.73 -7.37
N ILE A 101 -0.73 9.32 -7.91
CA ILE A 101 -0.73 9.76 -9.31
C ILE A 101 -0.09 11.14 -9.42
N PRO A 102 0.88 11.36 -10.33
CA PRO A 102 1.55 12.66 -10.46
C PRO A 102 0.65 13.74 -11.07
N ALA A 103 -0.26 13.32 -11.94
CA ALA A 103 -1.29 14.16 -12.53
C ALA A 103 -2.57 13.35 -12.64
N CYS A 104 -3.73 14.01 -12.51
CA CYS A 104 -5.00 13.36 -12.74
C CYS A 104 -5.11 13.02 -14.23
N PRO A 105 -5.37 11.75 -14.59
CA PRO A 105 -5.65 11.37 -15.97
C PRO A 105 -6.72 12.26 -16.59
N ASN A 106 -6.64 12.48 -17.90
CA ASN A 106 -7.65 13.23 -18.64
C ASN A 106 -8.90 12.36 -18.87
N LEU A 107 -9.62 12.06 -17.78
CA LEU A 107 -10.83 11.24 -17.75
C LEU A 107 -11.98 12.02 -17.09
N PRO A 108 -13.25 11.81 -17.52
CA PRO A 108 -14.40 12.53 -16.99
C PRO A 108 -14.54 12.50 -15.46
N ARG A 109 -14.16 11.38 -14.82
CA ARG A 109 -14.27 11.20 -13.35
C ARG A 109 -13.50 12.23 -12.52
N TYR A 110 -12.47 12.87 -13.10
CA TYR A 110 -11.66 13.85 -12.39
C TYR A 110 -12.19 15.29 -12.51
N GLY A 111 -13.22 15.52 -13.33
CA GLY A 111 -13.84 16.84 -13.50
C GLY A 111 -12.83 17.96 -13.70
N ALA A 112 -12.90 19.00 -12.87
CA ALA A 112 -12.00 20.15 -12.95
C ALA A 112 -10.51 19.83 -12.69
N LYS A 113 -10.18 18.66 -12.13
CA LYS A 113 -8.79 18.21 -11.93
C LYS A 113 -8.22 17.48 -13.15
N ALA A 114 -9.05 17.06 -14.12
CA ALA A 114 -8.61 16.28 -15.27
C ALA A 114 -7.44 16.95 -16.02
N GLY A 115 -6.38 16.18 -16.28
CA GLY A 115 -5.17 16.66 -16.97
C GLY A 115 -4.27 17.59 -16.14
N LYS A 116 -4.64 17.92 -14.90
CA LYS A 116 -3.86 18.83 -14.03
C LYS A 116 -2.92 18.06 -13.10
N PRO A 117 -1.82 18.68 -12.66
CA PRO A 117 -0.97 18.15 -11.61
C PRO A 117 -1.78 17.83 -10.35
N ASN A 118 -1.42 16.74 -9.68
CA ASN A 118 -2.07 16.35 -8.44
C ASN A 118 -1.39 17.07 -7.25
N PRO A 119 -2.09 17.99 -6.55
CA PRO A 119 -1.50 18.74 -5.44
C PRO A 119 -1.20 17.87 -4.21
N ARG A 120 -1.77 16.67 -4.10
CA ARG A 120 -1.59 15.74 -2.98
C ARG A 120 -0.59 14.62 -3.27
N LEU A 121 0.10 14.68 -4.41
CA LEU A 121 1.15 13.72 -4.75
C LEU A 121 2.16 13.62 -3.60
N LEU A 122 2.33 12.41 -3.07
CA LEU A 122 3.22 12.11 -1.94
C LEU A 122 2.94 12.92 -0.66
N ASP A 123 1.71 13.43 -0.49
CA ASP A 123 1.28 14.10 0.74
C ASP A 123 1.22 13.08 1.90
N THR A 124 2.23 13.13 2.76
CA THR A 124 2.37 12.22 3.90
C THR A 124 1.28 12.44 4.97
N GLY A 125 0.75 13.66 5.11
CA GLY A 125 -0.32 13.98 6.05
C GLY A 125 -1.64 13.34 5.60
N ALA A 126 -2.02 13.57 4.34
CA ALA A 126 -3.19 12.93 3.75
C ALA A 126 -3.09 11.40 3.78
N PHE A 127 -1.91 10.84 3.49
CA PHE A 127 -1.69 9.40 3.60
C PHE A 127 -1.92 8.90 5.03
N ARG A 128 -1.31 9.56 6.02
CA ARG A 128 -1.44 9.18 7.43
C ARG A 128 -2.90 9.21 7.87
N ASP A 129 -3.62 10.28 7.55
CA ASP A 129 -4.93 10.55 8.13
C ASP A 129 -6.06 9.80 7.42
N LEU A 130 -5.93 9.55 6.11
CA LEU A 130 -6.99 8.94 5.30
C LEU A 130 -6.73 7.49 4.89
N VAL A 131 -5.47 7.05 4.79
CA VAL A 131 -5.12 5.68 4.36
C VAL A 131 -4.65 4.84 5.54
N TRP A 132 -3.73 5.37 6.34
CA TRP A 132 -3.11 4.62 7.43
C TRP A 132 -3.95 4.60 8.72
N ALA A 133 -4.38 5.77 9.20
CA ALA A 133 -5.06 5.90 10.49
C ALA A 133 -6.42 5.20 10.59
N PRO A 134 -7.27 5.15 9.54
CA PRO A 134 -8.57 4.49 9.62
C PRO A 134 -8.51 2.98 9.81
N ALA A 135 -7.36 2.35 9.54
CA ALA A 135 -7.15 0.93 9.78
C ALA A 135 -7.31 0.64 11.28
N PRO A 136 -8.23 -0.27 11.67
CA PRO A 136 -8.45 -0.58 13.08
C PRO A 136 -7.15 -1.11 13.70
N ARG A 137 -6.69 -0.45 14.76
CA ARG A 137 -5.40 -0.76 15.41
C ARG A 137 -5.49 -1.93 16.40
N THR A 138 -6.70 -2.26 16.87
CA THR A 138 -6.86 -2.98 18.15
C THR A 138 -8.12 -3.85 18.28
N GLN A 139 -8.61 -4.54 17.24
CA GLN A 139 -9.60 -5.61 17.48
C GLN A 139 -9.32 -6.86 16.66
N ALA A 140 -9.06 -7.94 17.41
CA ALA A 140 -8.69 -9.31 17.01
C ALA A 140 -7.39 -9.43 16.17
N PRO A 141 -6.57 -10.49 16.35
CA PRO A 141 -5.41 -10.72 15.49
C PRO A 141 -5.80 -11.04 14.03
N SER A 142 -7.10 -10.96 13.69
CA SER A 142 -7.77 -11.45 12.50
C SER A 142 -7.69 -10.63 11.22
N ALA A 143 -7.29 -9.37 11.29
CA ALA A 143 -7.24 -8.56 10.08
C ALA A 143 -6.28 -7.40 10.26
N ARG A 144 -4.98 -7.69 10.33
CA ARG A 144 -3.98 -6.63 10.20
C ARG A 144 -3.96 -6.17 8.74
N LEU A 145 -4.26 -4.89 8.51
CA LEU A 145 -3.84 -4.21 7.29
C LEU A 145 -2.32 -4.20 7.28
N GLN A 146 -1.69 -5.04 6.46
CA GLN A 146 -0.25 -5.34 6.60
C GLN A 146 0.64 -4.64 5.57
N ALA A 147 0.09 -4.20 4.46
CA ALA A 147 0.85 -3.51 3.44
C ALA A 147 -0.04 -2.55 2.67
N VAL A 148 0.54 -1.42 2.28
CA VAL A 148 -0.09 -0.50 1.34
C VAL A 148 0.61 -0.64 -0.02
N LEU A 149 -0.11 -1.14 -1.02
CA LEU A 149 0.37 -1.28 -2.39
C LEU A 149 0.37 0.10 -3.07
N THR A 150 1.56 0.64 -3.30
CA THR A 150 1.75 1.77 -4.20
C THR A 150 1.62 1.26 -5.63
N ASN A 151 0.50 1.54 -6.29
CA ASN A 151 0.43 1.38 -7.74
C ASN A 151 1.14 2.61 -8.36
N LEU A 152 2.46 2.55 -8.48
CA LEU A 152 3.23 3.59 -9.18
C LEU A 152 3.08 3.32 -10.67
N THR A 153 1.96 3.75 -11.26
CA THR A 153 1.75 3.60 -12.70
C THR A 153 2.75 4.48 -13.45
N GLY A 154 3.78 3.86 -14.04
CA GLY A 154 4.44 4.24 -15.31
C GLY A 154 5.18 5.58 -15.46
N CYS A 155 5.08 6.55 -14.55
CA CYS A 155 5.66 7.89 -14.77
C CYS A 155 6.71 8.35 -13.75
N LEU A 156 7.06 7.54 -12.74
CA LEU A 156 8.26 7.83 -11.94
C LEU A 156 9.51 7.47 -12.75
N ARG A 157 10.08 8.47 -13.43
CA ARG A 157 11.52 8.45 -13.70
C ARG A 157 12.22 8.52 -12.34
N PHE A 158 12.92 7.46 -11.97
CA PHE A 158 13.82 7.47 -10.82
C PHE A 158 14.85 8.58 -11.01
N VAL A 159 14.67 9.73 -10.33
CA VAL A 159 15.76 10.69 -10.14
C VAL A 159 16.59 10.11 -9.01
N ASN A 160 17.68 9.45 -9.38
CA ASN A 160 18.63 8.86 -8.45
C ASN A 160 19.32 10.00 -7.68
N ALA A 161 18.76 10.39 -6.54
CA ALA A 161 19.42 11.29 -5.60
C ALA A 161 20.56 10.49 -4.94
N ARG A 162 21.70 10.40 -5.63
CA ARG A 162 22.96 10.02 -4.99
C ARG A 162 23.23 11.06 -3.92
N ARG A 163 22.95 10.74 -2.65
CA ARG A 163 23.62 11.39 -1.52
C ARG A 163 25.10 11.11 -1.68
N SER A 164 25.83 12.07 -2.24
CA SER A 164 27.28 12.16 -2.06
C SER A 164 27.51 12.20 -0.55
N ARG A 165 28.07 11.12 0.00
CA ARG A 165 28.67 11.16 1.33
C ARG A 165 29.80 12.17 1.25
N GLY A 166 29.67 13.29 1.94
CA GLY A 166 30.80 14.19 2.19
C GLY A 166 31.91 13.40 2.89
N PRO A 167 33.20 13.69 2.59
CA PRO A 167 34.30 12.96 3.18
C PRO A 167 34.38 13.25 4.69
N MET A 168 34.55 12.18 5.47
CA MET A 168 34.92 12.25 6.89
C MET A 168 36.25 12.98 7.03
N CYS A 169 36.31 13.89 8.00
CA CYS A 169 37.55 14.46 8.50
C CYS A 169 38.44 13.35 9.10
N SER A 170 39.67 13.25 8.61
CA SER A 170 40.80 12.71 9.36
C SER A 170 41.90 13.75 9.30
N GLY A 171 42.27 14.27 10.48
CA GLY A 171 43.30 15.30 10.61
C GLY A 171 44.68 14.77 10.24
N ASP A 172 45.53 15.69 9.79
CA ASP A 172 46.88 15.90 10.28
C ASP A 172 47.41 17.21 9.67
N ALA A 173 47.82 18.14 10.52
CA ALA A 173 48.68 19.26 10.16
C ALA A 173 50.13 18.84 10.50
N PRO A 174 51.19 19.30 9.79
CA PRO A 174 51.55 20.72 9.91
C PRO A 174 52.22 21.38 8.69
N SER A 175 52.31 22.71 8.80
CA SER A 175 53.45 23.55 8.38
C SER A 175 53.53 24.10 6.93
N SER A 176 53.30 25.41 6.88
CA SER A 176 54.14 26.46 6.27
C SER A 176 53.86 26.98 4.85
N ARG A 177 53.88 28.33 4.81
CA ARG A 177 54.04 29.28 3.68
C ARG A 177 52.79 29.77 2.94
N ALA A 178 52.37 30.98 3.32
CA ALA A 178 51.90 32.05 2.42
C ALA A 178 53.05 32.46 1.45
N PRO A 179 52.88 33.29 0.38
CA PRO A 179 51.80 34.27 0.15
C PRO A 179 51.29 34.42 -1.32
N HIS A 180 50.41 35.41 -1.52
CA HIS A 180 50.12 36.20 -2.74
C HIS A 180 48.77 36.00 -3.47
N ALA A 181 47.89 36.98 -3.22
CA ALA A 181 47.03 37.75 -4.12
C ALA A 181 46.84 37.31 -5.59
N CYS A 182 45.59 37.31 -6.06
CA CYS A 182 45.15 38.26 -7.09
C CYS A 182 43.61 38.34 -7.17
N CYS A 183 43.16 39.56 -7.38
CA CYS A 183 41.79 40.02 -7.53
C CYS A 183 41.33 39.93 -9.00
N THR A 184 40.06 40.27 -9.25
CA THR A 184 39.38 40.53 -10.55
C THR A 184 38.77 39.30 -11.24
N ARG A 185 37.55 39.33 -11.79
CA ARG A 185 36.55 40.38 -12.00
C ARG A 185 35.18 39.71 -12.14
#